data_AF-A0A182ELZ1-F1
#
_entry.id   AF-A0A182ELZ1-F1
#
_cell.length_a   1.000
_cell.length_b   1.000
_cell.length_c   1.000
_cell.angle_alpha   90.00
_cell.angle_beta   90.00
_cell.angle_gamma   90.00
#
_symmetry.space_group_name_H-M   'P 1'
#
loop_
_entity.id
_entity.type
_entity.pdbx_description
1 polymer ?
#
loop_
_entity_poly.entity_id
_entity_poly.type
_entity_poly.pdbx_seq_one_letter_code
_entity_poly.pdbx_strand_id
1 'polypeptide(L)'
;MNVFVIASLLISCVIAQQHPRQLQSQKTEKKPPQKQQQQLEQQQQEQQQQQEQQQQQQKQLQQLQQQQVQLFIPPFLIGAPPNVTNDFLQLLATAPYRTDKQMEETIERWVARQTITIQSAYKEFKKLALEALAKAEAQHQKIIANLSREAKTADARLIAVTKNSTLTGLQKQMQIQMIIDQLPDKVKEELQKAFQP
;
A
#
# COMPACT_ATOMS: atom_id res chain seq x y z
N MET A 1 9.43 -10.38 8.54
CA MET A 1 10.57 -10.49 7.60
C MET A 1 10.24 -11.61 6.63
N ASN A 2 10.16 -11.29 5.34
CA ASN A 2 10.28 -12.15 4.15
C ASN A 2 9.52 -11.50 2.99
N VAL A 3 10.13 -10.49 2.37
CA VAL A 3 9.73 -9.96 1.05
C VAL A 3 10.99 -9.74 0.25
N PHE A 4 11.64 -10.83 -0.13
CA PHE A 4 12.62 -10.88 -1.22
C PHE A 4 12.49 -12.28 -1.81
N VAL A 5 12.59 -12.39 -3.14
CA VAL A 5 12.28 -13.57 -3.97
C VAL A 5 10.82 -13.59 -4.41
N ILE A 6 10.45 -12.78 -5.42
CA ILE A 6 10.00 -13.22 -6.76
C ILE A 6 10.20 -12.02 -7.72
N ALA A 7 11.46 -11.75 -8.08
CA ALA A 7 11.82 -10.91 -9.21
C ALA A 7 12.77 -11.72 -10.08
N SER A 8 12.26 -12.78 -10.71
CA SER A 8 12.97 -13.63 -11.67
C SER A 8 11.96 -14.52 -12.39
N LEU A 9 11.22 -13.97 -13.35
CA LEU A 9 10.52 -14.74 -14.40
C LEU A 9 9.98 -13.80 -15.49
N LEU A 10 10.86 -12.98 -16.08
CA LEU A 10 10.62 -12.30 -17.35
C LEU A 10 11.87 -12.35 -18.23
N ILE A 11 12.44 -13.54 -18.41
CA ILE A 11 13.40 -13.84 -19.49
C ILE A 11 13.16 -15.30 -19.91
N SER A 12 12.23 -15.52 -20.84
CA SER A 12 12.20 -16.64 -21.80
C SER A 12 10.92 -16.55 -22.63
N CYS A 13 11.03 -15.95 -23.81
CA CYS A 13 10.33 -16.28 -25.07
C CYS A 13 10.48 -15.12 -26.06
N VAL A 14 11.73 -14.76 -26.35
CA VAL A 14 12.12 -14.32 -27.69
C VAL A 14 12.80 -15.54 -28.32
N ILE A 15 12.56 -15.73 -29.62
CA ILE A 15 12.94 -16.86 -30.48
C ILE A 15 11.81 -17.88 -30.65
N ALA A 16 10.86 -17.57 -31.54
CA ALA A 16 10.53 -18.43 -32.68
C ALA A 16 9.30 -17.89 -33.43
N GLN A 17 9.48 -16.88 -34.29
CA GLN A 17 8.66 -16.73 -35.51
C GLN A 17 9.20 -15.63 -36.43
N GLN A 18 10.37 -15.88 -36.99
CA GLN A 18 10.72 -15.35 -38.30
C GLN A 18 11.30 -16.50 -39.11
N HIS A 19 10.49 -17.07 -40.00
CA HIS A 19 10.87 -17.73 -41.25
C HIS A 19 9.58 -18.02 -42.04
N PRO A 20 9.29 -17.34 -43.15
CA PRO A 20 8.43 -17.91 -44.18
C PRO A 20 9.27 -18.89 -45.00
N ARG A 21 9.24 -20.18 -44.65
CA ARG A 21 9.60 -21.22 -45.63
C ARG A 21 8.44 -21.35 -46.61
N GLN A 22 8.66 -20.84 -47.81
CA GLN A 22 7.92 -21.23 -49.02
C GLN A 22 8.06 -22.74 -49.20
N LEU A 23 7.03 -23.51 -48.83
CA LEU A 23 6.81 -24.84 -49.37
C LEU A 23 5.69 -24.72 -50.40
N GLN A 24 6.08 -24.77 -51.67
CA GLN A 24 5.18 -25.21 -52.73
C GLN A 24 4.64 -26.58 -52.33
N SER A 25 3.33 -26.70 -52.19
CA SER A 25 2.66 -27.99 -52.11
C SER A 25 1.33 -27.91 -52.83
N GLN A 26 1.14 -28.93 -53.62
CA GLN A 26 0.12 -29.10 -54.63
C GLN A 26 -1.29 -28.96 -54.05
N LYS A 27 -2.17 -28.45 -54.91
CA LYS A 27 -3.61 -28.48 -54.77
C LYS A 27 -4.08 -29.94 -54.71
N THR A 28 -4.22 -30.48 -53.51
CA THR A 28 -5.12 -31.61 -53.23
C THR A 28 -6.10 -31.17 -52.18
N GLU A 29 -7.24 -30.70 -52.65
CA GLU A 29 -8.46 -30.45 -51.90
C GLU A 29 -9.00 -31.79 -51.39
N LYS A 30 -8.50 -32.26 -50.25
CA LYS A 30 -9.20 -33.27 -49.44
C LYS A 30 -9.81 -32.55 -48.26
N LYS A 31 -11.12 -32.32 -48.34
CA LYS A 31 -11.95 -31.91 -47.20
C LYS A 31 -11.66 -32.86 -46.03
N PRO A 32 -11.27 -32.36 -44.84
CA PRO A 32 -10.99 -33.23 -43.71
C PRO A 32 -12.26 -34.05 -43.37
N PRO A 33 -12.13 -35.33 -42.99
CA PRO A 33 -13.27 -36.11 -42.55
C PRO A 33 -13.95 -35.39 -41.38
N GLN A 34 -15.27 -35.35 -41.37
CA GLN A 34 -16.11 -34.52 -40.48
C GLN A 34 -15.71 -34.56 -39.00
N LYS A 35 -15.24 -35.72 -38.52
CA LYS A 35 -14.68 -35.90 -37.16
C LYS A 35 -13.45 -35.06 -36.86
N GLN A 36 -12.54 -34.90 -37.82
CA GLN A 36 -11.29 -34.17 -37.63
C GLN A 36 -11.52 -32.65 -37.62
N GLN A 37 -12.53 -32.18 -38.37
CA GLN A 37 -12.97 -30.79 -38.36
C GLN A 37 -13.65 -30.44 -37.02
N GLN A 38 -14.51 -31.34 -36.53
CA GLN A 38 -15.16 -31.21 -35.21
C GLN A 38 -14.15 -31.16 -34.07
N GLN A 39 -13.10 -31.98 -34.12
CA GLN A 39 -12.07 -32.01 -33.09
C GLN A 39 -11.21 -30.74 -33.07
N LEU A 40 -10.93 -30.16 -34.24
CA LEU A 40 -10.24 -28.87 -34.36
C LEU A 40 -11.10 -27.71 -33.82
N GLU A 41 -12.41 -27.71 -34.10
CA GLU A 41 -13.34 -26.73 -33.56
C GLU A 41 -13.45 -26.84 -32.03
N GLN A 42 -13.53 -28.06 -31.50
CA GLN A 42 -13.59 -28.31 -30.07
C GLN A 42 -12.30 -27.86 -29.36
N GLN A 43 -11.14 -28.11 -29.96
CA GLN A 43 -9.85 -27.68 -29.43
C GLN A 43 -9.69 -26.15 -29.46
N GLN A 44 -10.18 -25.48 -30.51
CA GLN A 44 -10.23 -24.01 -30.54
C GLN A 44 -11.15 -23.45 -29.47
N GLN A 45 -12.31 -24.07 -29.25
CA GLN A 45 -13.28 -23.63 -28.25
C GLN A 45 -12.75 -23.79 -26.82
N GLU A 46 -12.04 -24.88 -26.53
CA GLU A 46 -11.34 -25.09 -25.25
C GLU A 46 -10.22 -24.06 -25.04
N GLN A 47 -9.44 -23.75 -26.07
CA GLN A 47 -8.40 -22.72 -26.00
C GLN A 47 -9.00 -21.33 -25.72
N GLN A 48 -10.13 -21.02 -26.35
CA GLN A 48 -10.83 -19.76 -26.17
C GLN A 48 -11.40 -19.63 -24.75
N GLN A 49 -12.00 -20.71 -24.21
CA GLN A 49 -12.45 -20.75 -22.82
C GLN A 49 -11.30 -20.60 -21.83
N GLN A 50 -10.17 -21.26 -22.06
CA GLN A 50 -8.98 -21.09 -21.20
C GLN A 50 -8.46 -19.65 -21.20
N GLN A 51 -8.46 -19.00 -22.37
CA GLN A 51 -8.01 -17.62 -22.50
C GLN A 51 -8.97 -16.64 -21.80
N GLU A 52 -10.28 -16.84 -21.91
CA GLU A 52 -11.29 -16.06 -21.19
C GLU A 52 -11.16 -16.24 -19.67
N GLN A 53 -10.92 -17.47 -19.21
CA GLN A 53 -10.74 -17.78 -17.80
C GLN A 53 -9.48 -17.11 -17.23
N GLN A 54 -8.37 -17.11 -17.97
CA GLN A 54 -7.16 -16.36 -17.59
C GLN A 54 -7.40 -14.86 -17.52
N GLN A 55 -8.11 -14.27 -18.48
CA GLN A 55 -8.43 -12.84 -18.45
C GLN A 55 -9.32 -12.47 -17.27
N GLN A 56 -10.34 -13.28 -16.95
CA GLN A 56 -11.18 -13.05 -15.78
C GLN A 56 -10.37 -13.14 -14.49
N GLN A 57 -9.47 -14.13 -14.38
CA GLN A 57 -8.62 -14.27 -13.20
C GLN A 57 -7.68 -13.07 -13.02
N GLN A 58 -7.08 -12.57 -14.12
CA GLN A 58 -6.29 -11.33 -14.07
C GLN A 58 -7.10 -10.12 -13.63
N LYS A 59 -8.32 -9.92 -14.16
CA LYS A 59 -9.19 -8.81 -13.76
C LYS A 59 -9.55 -8.89 -12.27
N GLN A 60 -9.83 -10.08 -11.76
CA GLN A 60 -10.18 -10.27 -10.36
C GLN A 60 -8.99 -9.96 -9.43
N LEU A 61 -7.78 -10.40 -9.78
CA LEU A 61 -6.56 -10.06 -9.05
C LEU A 61 -6.30 -8.54 -9.06
N GLN A 62 -6.56 -7.87 -10.18
CA GLN A 62 -6.40 -6.43 -10.29
C GLN A 62 -7.41 -5.67 -9.41
N GLN A 63 -8.66 -6.13 -9.33
CA GLN A 63 -9.67 -5.54 -8.44
C GLN A 63 -9.32 -5.71 -6.96
N LEU A 64 -8.81 -6.87 -6.56
CA LEU A 64 -8.37 -7.13 -5.18
C LEU A 64 -7.20 -6.21 -4.79
N GLN A 65 -6.24 -5.99 -5.69
CA GLN A 65 -5.17 -5.03 -5.45
C GLN A 65 -5.70 -3.61 -5.32
N GLN A 66 -6.65 -3.19 -6.16
CA GLN A 66 -7.26 -1.86 -6.08
C GLN A 66 -8.03 -1.63 -4.77
N GLN A 67 -8.72 -2.65 -4.25
CA GLN A 67 -9.40 -2.56 -2.95
C GLN A 67 -8.41 -2.43 -1.79
N GLN A 68 -7.28 -3.14 -1.83
CA GLN A 68 -6.25 -2.98 -0.80
C GLN A 68 -5.61 -1.60 -0.85
N VAL A 69 -5.35 -1.05 -2.04
CA VAL A 69 -4.81 0.31 -2.19
C VAL A 69 -5.77 1.34 -1.61
N GLN A 70 -7.09 1.20 -1.80
CA GLN A 70 -8.08 2.14 -1.27
C GLN A 70 -8.04 2.31 0.26
N LEU A 71 -7.64 1.28 1.01
CA LEU A 71 -7.50 1.37 2.47
C LEU A 71 -6.35 2.28 2.92
N PHE A 72 -5.39 2.55 2.03
CA PHE A 72 -4.22 3.39 2.30
C PHE A 72 -4.30 4.78 1.66
N ILE A 73 -5.37 5.08 0.91
CA ILE A 73 -5.56 6.41 0.30
C ILE A 73 -6.15 7.35 1.36
N PRO A 74 -5.50 8.49 1.66
CA PRO A 74 -6.08 9.49 2.53
C PRO A 74 -7.44 9.98 2.00
N PRO A 75 -8.41 10.31 2.88
CA PRO A 75 -9.74 10.74 2.46
C PRO A 75 -9.76 11.90 1.45
N PHE A 76 -8.80 12.82 1.54
CA PHE A 76 -8.70 13.96 0.62
C PHE A 76 -8.24 13.60 -0.81
N LEU A 77 -7.83 12.34 -1.03
CA LEU A 77 -7.43 11.78 -2.34
C LEU A 77 -8.41 10.74 -2.87
N ILE A 78 -9.56 10.53 -2.22
CA ILE A 78 -10.60 9.63 -2.74
C ILE A 78 -11.08 10.18 -4.10
N GLY A 79 -11.02 9.31 -5.13
CA GLY A 79 -11.37 9.69 -6.51
C GLY A 79 -10.28 10.45 -7.26
N ALA A 80 -9.11 10.68 -6.65
CA ALA A 80 -7.98 11.26 -7.35
C ALA A 80 -7.44 10.31 -8.44
N PRO A 81 -6.88 10.83 -9.53
CA PRO A 81 -6.22 10.02 -10.56
C PRO A 81 -5.13 9.12 -9.97
N PRO A 82 -4.92 7.89 -10.50
CA PRO A 82 -3.92 6.96 -9.95
C PRO A 82 -2.51 7.54 -9.86
N ASN A 83 -2.09 8.39 -10.79
CA ASN A 83 -0.79 9.05 -10.74
C ASN A 83 -0.67 10.01 -9.55
N VAL A 84 -1.72 10.77 -9.23
CA VAL A 84 -1.74 11.68 -8.08
C VAL A 84 -1.63 10.90 -6.77
N THR A 85 -2.39 9.82 -6.65
CA THR A 85 -2.33 8.94 -5.47
C THR A 85 -0.95 8.29 -5.33
N ASN A 86 -0.39 7.75 -6.42
CA ASN A 86 0.94 7.14 -6.41
C ASN A 86 2.04 8.14 -6.03
N ASP A 87 1.98 9.37 -6.55
CA ASP A 87 2.92 10.43 -6.21
C ASP A 87 2.88 10.75 -4.70
N PHE A 88 1.68 10.79 -4.12
CA PHE A 88 1.53 11.00 -2.68
C PHE A 88 2.07 9.82 -1.85
N LEU A 89 1.80 8.59 -2.26
CA LEU A 89 2.32 7.39 -1.58
C LEU A 89 3.86 7.33 -1.62
N GLN A 90 4.48 7.70 -2.74
CA GLN A 90 5.94 7.81 -2.83
C GLN A 90 6.49 8.89 -1.91
N LEU A 91 5.80 10.02 -1.78
CA LEU A 91 6.15 11.08 -0.84
C LEU A 91 6.11 10.56 0.61
N LEU A 92 5.06 9.82 0.99
CA LEU A 92 4.95 9.19 2.32
C LEU A 92 6.05 8.16 2.59
N ALA A 93 6.53 7.43 1.59
CA ALA A 93 7.63 6.48 1.75
C ALA A 93 8.93 7.16 2.21
N THR A 94 9.06 8.48 2.08
CA THR A 94 10.21 9.25 2.58
C THR A 94 10.12 9.66 4.05
N ALA A 95 8.96 9.46 4.70
CA ALA A 95 8.71 9.88 6.08
C ALA A 95 9.75 9.37 7.10
N PRO A 96 10.29 8.13 7.03
CA PRO A 96 11.28 7.66 7.99
C PRO A 96 12.54 8.54 8.06
N TYR A 97 12.87 9.23 6.97
CA TYR A 97 14.11 10.01 6.83
C TYR A 97 13.91 11.52 7.01
N ARG A 98 12.71 11.95 7.40
CA ARG A 98 12.34 13.35 7.56
C ARG A 98 11.87 13.62 8.99
N THR A 99 12.12 14.83 9.47
CA THR A 99 11.43 15.32 10.68
C THR A 99 9.98 15.66 10.35
N ASP A 100 9.12 15.77 11.37
CA ASP A 100 7.71 16.11 11.17
C ASP A 100 7.54 17.41 10.38
N LYS A 101 8.36 18.44 10.70
CA LYS A 101 8.34 19.72 9.99
C LYS A 101 8.72 19.57 8.52
N GLN A 102 9.80 18.83 8.23
CA GLN A 102 10.22 18.59 6.85
C GLN A 102 9.17 17.79 6.07
N MET A 103 8.49 16.87 6.75
CA MET A 103 7.41 16.09 6.17
C MET A 103 6.20 16.96 5.85
N GLU A 104 5.76 17.79 6.80
CA GLU A 104 4.67 18.75 6.61
C GLU A 104 4.97 19.71 5.45
N GLU A 105 6.13 20.35 5.43
CA GLU A 105 6.55 21.25 4.34
C GLU A 105 6.60 20.55 2.98
N THR A 106 6.94 19.25 2.95
CA THR A 106 6.96 18.47 1.70
C THR A 106 5.55 18.15 1.22
N ILE A 107 4.64 17.81 2.13
CA ILE A 107 3.21 17.60 1.82
C ILE A 107 2.58 18.91 1.34
N GLU A 108 2.76 20.02 2.07
CA GLU A 108 2.19 21.32 1.73
C GLU A 108 2.65 21.77 0.32
N ARG A 109 3.94 21.63 0.00
CA ARG A 109 4.46 21.91 -1.34
C ARG A 109 3.88 20.99 -2.41
N TRP A 110 3.62 19.73 -2.08
CA TRP A 110 2.99 18.80 -3.02
C TRP A 110 1.53 19.16 -3.27
N VAL A 111 0.77 19.50 -2.21
CA VAL A 111 -0.64 19.92 -2.28
C VAL A 111 -0.80 21.20 -3.10
N ALA A 112 0.10 22.18 -2.93
CA ALA A 112 0.07 23.44 -3.67
C ALA A 112 0.14 23.26 -5.21
N ARG A 113 0.62 22.12 -5.70
CA ARG A 113 0.68 21.79 -7.14
C ARG A 113 -0.55 21.02 -7.64
N GLN A 114 -1.47 20.64 -6.75
CA GLN A 114 -2.65 19.85 -7.10
C GLN A 114 -3.81 20.74 -7.55
N THR A 115 -4.90 20.12 -8.00
CA THR A 115 -6.13 20.83 -8.37
C THR A 115 -6.77 21.53 -7.16
N ILE A 116 -7.57 22.57 -7.40
CA ILE A 116 -8.31 23.29 -6.35
C ILE A 116 -9.18 22.35 -5.50
N THR A 117 -9.75 21.32 -6.12
CA THR A 117 -10.52 20.28 -5.43
C THR A 117 -9.67 19.55 -4.38
N ILE A 118 -8.46 19.09 -4.74
CA ILE A 118 -7.56 18.40 -3.82
C ILE A 118 -7.05 19.34 -2.74
N GLN A 119 -6.70 20.58 -3.09
CA GLN A 119 -6.27 21.59 -2.12
C GLN A 119 -7.35 21.86 -1.05
N SER A 120 -8.61 22.01 -1.48
CA SER A 120 -9.73 22.25 -0.58
C SER A 120 -10.01 21.03 0.30
N ALA A 121 -10.01 19.83 -0.28
CA ALA A 121 -10.19 18.58 0.45
C ALA A 121 -9.07 18.35 1.48
N TYR A 122 -7.82 18.68 1.13
CA TYR A 122 -6.69 18.59 2.05
C TYR A 122 -6.83 19.56 3.23
N LYS A 123 -7.26 20.80 2.99
CA LYS A 123 -7.48 21.79 4.05
C LYS A 123 -8.51 21.31 5.06
N GLU A 124 -9.63 20.76 4.58
CA GLU A 124 -10.67 20.19 5.45
C GLU A 124 -10.14 18.97 6.20
N PHE A 125 -9.43 18.07 5.51
CA PHE A 125 -8.78 16.92 6.12
C PHE A 125 -7.81 17.33 7.25
N LYS A 126 -6.98 18.35 7.04
CA LYS A 126 -6.05 18.86 8.06
C LYS A 126 -6.80 19.36 9.30
N LYS A 127 -7.90 20.10 9.11
CA LYS A 127 -8.74 20.56 10.20
C LYS A 127 -9.32 19.39 11.01
N LEU A 128 -9.93 18.42 10.33
CA LEU A 128 -10.49 17.23 10.97
C LEU A 128 -9.43 16.39 11.69
N ALA A 129 -8.22 16.27 11.11
CA ALA A 129 -7.11 15.56 11.73
C ALA A 129 -6.64 16.23 13.02
N LEU A 130 -6.58 17.58 13.06
CA LEU A 130 -6.25 18.33 14.28
C LEU A 130 -7.32 18.17 15.36
N GLU A 131 -8.60 18.20 14.99
CA GLU A 131 -9.70 17.94 15.93
C GLU A 131 -9.66 16.52 16.49
N ALA A 132 -9.36 15.52 15.65
CA ALA A 132 -9.20 14.13 16.07
C ALA A 132 -7.99 13.96 17.00
N LEU A 133 -6.88 14.64 16.70
CA LEU A 133 -5.68 14.64 17.55
C LEU A 133 -5.98 15.20 18.94
N ALA A 134 -6.67 16.34 19.01
CA ALA A 134 -7.05 16.94 20.31
C ALA A 134 -7.97 16.01 21.12
N LYS A 135 -8.91 15.32 20.47
CA LYS A 135 -9.77 14.32 21.13
C LYS A 135 -8.96 13.12 21.65
N ALA A 136 -8.04 12.61 20.84
CA ALA A 136 -7.15 11.52 21.22
C ALA A 136 -6.24 11.91 22.39
N GLU A 137 -5.66 13.11 22.39
CA GLU A 137 -4.87 13.62 23.51
C GLU A 137 -5.72 13.76 24.78
N ALA A 138 -6.96 14.24 24.69
CA ALA A 138 -7.86 14.31 25.84
C ALA A 138 -8.23 12.93 26.40
N GLN A 139 -8.42 11.92 25.54
CA GLN A 139 -8.63 10.53 25.96
C GLN A 139 -7.37 9.95 26.61
N HIS A 140 -6.20 10.21 26.01
CA HIS A 140 -4.90 9.81 26.54
C HIS A 140 -4.70 10.31 27.97
N GLN A 141 -4.98 11.59 28.24
CA GLN A 141 -4.89 12.18 29.59
C GLN A 141 -5.81 11.49 30.61
N LYS A 142 -7.02 11.09 30.20
CA LYS A 142 -7.93 10.35 31.08
C LYS A 142 -7.41 8.96 31.42
N ILE A 143 -6.79 8.29 30.45
CA ILE A 143 -6.18 6.97 30.64
C ILE A 143 -4.98 7.09 31.59
N ILE A 144 -4.09 8.06 31.35
CA ILE A 144 -2.89 8.29 32.18
C ILE A 144 -3.28 8.47 33.65
N ALA A 145 -4.39 9.15 33.96
CA ALA A 145 -4.80 9.41 35.34
C ALA A 145 -4.84 8.13 36.21
N ASN A 146 -5.25 6.99 35.63
CA ASN A 146 -5.41 5.72 36.31
C ASN A 146 -4.14 4.85 36.35
N LEU A 147 -3.06 5.28 35.70
CA LEU A 147 -1.81 4.53 35.64
C LEU A 147 -0.98 4.63 36.93
N SER A 148 -0.14 3.63 37.15
CA SER A 148 0.93 3.61 38.14
C SER A 148 1.95 4.73 37.89
N ARG A 149 2.75 5.06 38.89
CA ARG A 149 3.77 6.12 38.76
C ARG A 149 4.82 5.74 37.71
N GLU A 150 5.21 4.48 37.67
CA GLU A 150 6.16 3.93 36.72
C GLU A 150 5.61 3.98 35.29
N ALA A 151 4.34 3.59 35.08
CA ALA A 151 3.68 3.66 33.79
C ALA A 151 3.49 5.11 33.31
N LYS A 152 3.12 6.04 34.21
CA LYS A 152 3.08 7.49 33.91
C LYS A 152 4.44 8.02 33.44
N THR A 153 5.51 7.60 34.11
CA THR A 153 6.88 8.03 33.76
C THR A 153 7.31 7.47 32.41
N ALA A 154 6.99 6.20 32.13
CA ALA A 154 7.24 5.56 30.85
C ALA A 154 6.47 6.25 29.71
N ASP A 155 5.17 6.52 29.91
CA ASP A 155 4.33 7.24 28.96
C ASP A 155 4.88 8.65 28.65
N ALA A 156 5.26 9.40 29.67
CA ALA A 156 5.87 10.72 29.48
C ALA A 156 7.15 10.66 28.63
N ARG A 157 7.99 9.63 28.81
CA ARG A 157 9.19 9.41 27.98
C ARG A 157 8.82 9.11 26.53
N LEU A 158 7.79 8.29 26.30
CA LEU A 158 7.29 7.98 24.96
C LEU A 158 6.74 9.23 24.27
N ILE A 159 5.92 10.04 24.97
CA ILE A 159 5.39 11.32 24.46
C ILE A 159 6.53 12.29 24.13
N ALA A 160 7.56 12.36 24.96
CA ALA A 160 8.69 13.26 24.72
C ALA A 160 9.40 12.93 23.39
N VAL A 161 9.54 11.64 23.06
CA VAL A 161 10.10 11.21 21.77
C VAL A 161 9.16 11.55 20.62
N THR A 162 7.85 11.27 20.75
CA THR A 162 6.89 11.53 19.66
C THR A 162 6.77 13.03 19.35
N LYS A 163 6.83 13.90 20.36
CA LYS A 163 6.79 15.37 20.23
C LYS A 163 8.13 16.02 19.88
N ASN A 164 9.22 15.25 19.79
CA ASN A 164 10.53 15.80 19.46
C ASN A 164 10.62 16.17 17.97
N SER A 165 10.63 17.47 17.69
CA SER A 165 10.66 18.04 16.33
C SER A 165 12.00 17.90 15.61
N THR A 166 13.07 17.54 16.33
CA THR A 166 14.41 17.39 15.77
C THR A 166 14.71 15.98 15.29
N LEU A 167 13.90 14.99 15.72
CA LEU A 167 14.08 13.60 15.34
C LEU A 167 13.34 13.28 14.04
N THR A 168 13.98 12.49 13.20
CA THR A 168 13.35 11.83 12.05
C THR A 168 12.42 10.70 12.50
N GLY A 169 11.52 10.26 11.62
CA GLY A 169 10.64 9.11 11.90
C GLY A 169 11.40 7.85 12.35
N LEU A 170 12.52 7.53 11.69
CA LEU A 170 13.36 6.39 12.05
C LEU A 170 14.01 6.56 13.42
N GLN A 171 14.52 7.77 13.74
CA GLN A 171 15.11 8.04 15.05
C GLN A 171 14.07 7.96 16.17
N LYS A 172 12.84 8.44 15.94
CA LYS A 172 11.73 8.29 16.90
C LYS A 172 11.41 6.82 17.14
N GLN A 173 11.31 6.02 16.08
CA GLN A 173 11.05 4.58 16.19
C GLN A 173 12.14 3.88 17.01
N MET A 174 13.42 4.18 16.75
CA MET A 174 14.53 3.61 17.50
C MET A 174 14.48 4.01 18.99
N GLN A 175 14.20 5.27 19.30
CA GLN A 175 14.11 5.73 20.69
C GLN A 175 12.90 5.16 21.43
N ILE A 176 11.76 5.04 20.76
CA ILE A 176 10.57 4.37 21.31
C ILE A 176 10.90 2.91 21.63
N GLN A 177 11.54 2.19 20.69
CA GLN A 177 11.91 0.79 20.90
C GLN A 177 12.85 0.65 22.10
N MET A 178 13.89 1.49 22.21
CA MET A 178 14.80 1.49 23.36
C MET A 178 14.08 1.75 24.68
N ILE A 179 13.11 2.68 24.71
CA ILE A 179 12.30 2.93 25.91
C ILE A 179 11.53 1.67 26.27
N ILE A 180 10.80 1.08 25.31
CA ILE A 180 9.96 -0.11 25.52
C ILE A 180 10.80 -1.29 26.02
N ASP A 181 11.96 -1.55 25.41
CA ASP A 181 12.83 -2.68 25.77
C ASP A 181 13.34 -2.59 27.22
N GLN A 182 13.54 -1.36 27.71
CA GLN A 182 13.98 -1.08 29.08
C GLN A 182 12.84 -1.12 30.11
N LEU A 183 11.58 -1.16 29.70
CA LEU A 183 10.47 -1.18 30.64
C LEU A 183 10.35 -2.56 31.32
N PRO A 184 10.06 -2.60 32.64
CA PRO A 184 9.64 -3.82 33.30
C PRO A 184 8.37 -4.38 32.66
N ASP A 185 8.24 -5.71 32.59
CA ASP A 185 7.11 -6.35 31.91
C ASP A 185 5.74 -5.95 32.50
N LYS A 186 5.68 -5.76 33.82
CA LYS A 186 4.47 -5.25 34.50
C LYS A 186 4.03 -3.87 33.96
N VAL A 187 4.98 -3.00 33.64
CA VAL A 187 4.70 -1.66 33.09
C VAL A 187 4.25 -1.77 31.63
N LYS A 188 4.87 -2.65 30.83
CA LYS A 188 4.45 -2.92 29.45
C LYS A 188 3.00 -3.42 29.39
N GLU A 189 2.66 -4.39 30.25
CA GLU A 189 1.30 -4.95 30.33
C GLU A 189 0.28 -3.90 30.76
N GLU A 190 0.63 -3.06 31.74
CA GLU A 190 -0.25 -1.99 32.21
C GLU A 190 -0.55 -0.98 31.10
N LEU A 191 0.49 -0.49 30.41
CA LEU A 191 0.34 0.42 29.27
C LEU A 191 -0.47 -0.25 28.15
N GLN A 192 -0.20 -1.51 27.82
CA GLN A 192 -0.93 -2.22 26.79
C GLN A 192 -2.43 -2.35 27.12
N LYS A 193 -2.78 -2.72 28.35
CA LYS A 193 -4.18 -2.83 28.80
C LYS A 193 -4.88 -1.48 28.83
N ALA A 194 -4.17 -0.43 29.20
CA ALA A 194 -4.73 0.92 29.32
C ALA A 194 -5.09 1.55 27.97
N PHE A 195 -4.38 1.19 26.90
CA PHE A 195 -4.57 1.73 25.55
C PHE A 195 -5.18 0.72 24.56
N GLN A 196 -5.70 -0.41 25.04
CA GLN A 196 -6.52 -1.31 24.22
C GLN A 196 -7.89 -0.65 23.93
N PRO A 197 -8.38 -0.71 22.67
CA PRO A 197 -9.71 -0.22 22.32
C PRO A 197 -10.83 -1.08 22.93
#